data_AF-A0A917MMD4-F1
#
_entry.id   AF-A0A917MMD4-F1
#
_cell.length_a   1.000
_cell.length_b   1.000
_cell.length_c   1.000
_cell.angle_alpha   90.00
_cell.angle_beta   90.00
_cell.angle_gamma   90.00
#
_symmetry.space_group_name_H-M   'P 1'
#
loop_
_entity.id
_entity.type
_entity.pdbx_description
1 polymer ?
#
loop_
_entity_poly.entity_id
_entity_poly.type
_entity_poly.pdbx_seq_one_letter_code
_entity_poly.pdbx_strand_id
1 'polypeptide(L)'
;MSAVNSTEARILAERLAAADDAALARLLESRRIAPRAPWHDFFDAAEALLAPDAVARAVAALPRDALAQLAAQSGPERLGLTDPDGRPYQAVRVALGGIAPVPTPDRTPAAASESAAAHAAERAFTTLSTLADVLLLAVRTPLSRVGSGTLGASDRRRMLQAEIVRDLHEADELVALAEVTGLLAVADRAWLVTPRGAQWVAESTPVRWAHLATALRTALPAGLRSPGGGWIAPSLWGDAYPLDEEWPARARHWRRLMELTGLTAEGESRDEPPTEPAWAVSLREGGDADPAPLVALLPHEVDRVFLQNDLTAISPGPLAPALDVRLQGIATRESHAQASTYRFTESSIAGALSAGETAAGILEFLSEISLTGVPQPLEYLVQRIAERHGLVRVAVDPDSGHTVVTSRDAGLLETIAVDQALRALGLVPDGERLRTRVARETAYWALADARYPVVAVDRHGRTETLARHRIAAAEDDAGPEDRYAALVERLRSAHGADADRAWLERELDAAVRDKALLSVEVALPDGSTRSFTLEATGLGGGRLRGRDRGADVERTLPVKSITSVRHV
;
A
#
# COMPACT_ATOMS: atom_id res chain seq x y z
N MET A 1 38.72 2.16 -6.96
CA MET A 1 37.84 1.05 -6.52
C MET A 1 38.76 -0.15 -6.24
N SER A 2 38.64 -0.88 -5.12
CA SER A 2 39.63 -1.95 -4.82
C SER A 2 39.55 -3.08 -5.86
N ALA A 3 40.68 -3.70 -6.20
CA ALA A 3 40.77 -4.87 -7.08
C ALA A 3 39.83 -6.02 -6.70
N VAL A 4 39.67 -6.23 -5.39
CA VAL A 4 38.77 -7.23 -4.81
C VAL A 4 37.31 -6.92 -5.18
N ASN A 5 36.91 -5.64 -5.20
CA ASN A 5 35.56 -5.23 -5.56
C ASN A 5 35.28 -5.43 -7.06
N SER A 6 36.28 -5.23 -7.94
CA SER A 6 36.15 -5.51 -9.38
C SER A 6 35.91 -7.00 -9.65
N THR A 7 36.60 -7.87 -8.92
CA THR A 7 36.47 -9.32 -9.05
C THR A 7 35.11 -9.82 -8.55
N GLU A 8 34.67 -9.34 -7.38
CA GLU A 8 33.35 -9.68 -6.83
C GLU A 8 32.20 -9.13 -7.70
N ALA A 9 32.36 -7.96 -8.32
CA ALA A 9 31.40 -7.42 -9.28
C ALA A 9 31.26 -8.29 -10.52
N ARG A 10 32.36 -8.84 -11.06
CA ARG A 10 32.31 -9.80 -12.17
C ARG A 10 31.54 -11.07 -11.79
N ILE A 11 31.88 -11.68 -10.66
CA ILE A 11 31.21 -12.88 -10.16
C ILE A 11 29.71 -12.61 -10.02
N LEU A 12 29.33 -11.47 -9.42
CA LEU A 12 27.92 -11.13 -9.29
C LEU A 12 27.25 -10.89 -10.65
N ALA A 13 27.90 -10.21 -11.60
CA ALA A 13 27.35 -9.97 -12.94
C ALA A 13 27.03 -11.28 -13.68
N GLU A 14 27.94 -12.26 -13.64
CA GLU A 14 27.72 -13.61 -14.20
C GLU A 14 26.53 -14.30 -13.53
N ARG A 15 26.41 -14.20 -12.21
CA ARG A 15 25.26 -14.74 -11.47
C ARG A 15 23.93 -14.05 -11.82
N LEU A 16 23.93 -12.73 -11.98
CA LEU A 16 22.75 -11.98 -12.40
C LEU A 16 22.31 -12.41 -13.81
N ALA A 17 23.27 -12.60 -14.71
CA ALA A 17 23.01 -13.11 -16.06
C ALA A 17 22.51 -14.56 -16.07
N ALA A 18 22.87 -15.39 -15.08
CA ALA A 18 22.39 -16.77 -14.98
C ALA A 18 21.04 -16.93 -14.25
N ALA A 19 20.66 -15.97 -13.39
CA ALA A 19 19.41 -16.00 -12.64
C ALA A 19 18.20 -15.94 -13.57
N ASP A 20 17.04 -16.46 -13.17
CA ASP A 20 15.79 -16.26 -13.91
C ASP A 20 15.22 -14.83 -13.70
N ASP A 21 14.32 -14.42 -14.59
CA ASP A 21 13.76 -13.06 -14.56
C ASP A 21 12.95 -12.78 -13.29
N ALA A 22 12.32 -13.82 -12.73
CA ALA A 22 11.58 -13.74 -11.47
C ALA A 22 12.52 -13.47 -10.28
N ALA A 23 13.68 -14.11 -10.23
CA ALA A 23 14.72 -13.91 -9.22
C ALA A 23 15.37 -12.53 -9.36
N LEU A 24 15.61 -12.07 -10.59
CA LEU A 24 16.07 -10.71 -10.85
C LEU A 24 15.04 -9.68 -10.39
N ALA A 25 13.77 -9.85 -10.74
CA ALA A 25 12.70 -8.94 -10.33
C ALA A 25 12.56 -8.87 -8.79
N ARG A 26 12.59 -10.01 -8.09
CA ARG A 26 12.60 -10.08 -6.62
C ARG A 26 13.83 -9.39 -6.02
N LEU A 27 15.01 -9.56 -6.61
CA LEU A 27 16.22 -8.86 -6.17
C LEU A 27 16.05 -7.35 -6.34
N LEU A 28 15.66 -6.89 -7.52
CA LEU A 28 15.49 -5.46 -7.82
C LEU A 28 14.46 -4.81 -6.90
N GLU A 29 13.35 -5.50 -6.63
CA GLU A 29 12.33 -5.04 -5.69
C GLU A 29 12.85 -4.97 -4.25
N SER A 30 13.48 -6.04 -3.75
CA SER A 30 14.02 -6.06 -2.38
C SER A 30 15.11 -5.00 -2.16
N ARG A 31 15.83 -4.67 -3.23
CA ARG A 31 16.87 -3.62 -3.26
C ARG A 31 16.32 -2.22 -3.56
N ARG A 32 15.00 -2.07 -3.74
CA ARG A 32 14.28 -0.82 -4.06
C ARG A 32 14.90 -0.09 -5.26
N ILE A 33 15.26 -0.83 -6.31
CA ILE A 33 15.83 -0.29 -7.53
C ILE A 33 14.71 0.37 -8.36
N ALA A 34 14.98 1.53 -8.95
CA ALA A 34 14.02 2.14 -9.85
C ALA A 34 13.86 1.28 -11.12
N PRO A 35 12.64 1.02 -11.62
CA PRO A 35 12.44 0.28 -12.88
C PRO A 35 13.12 0.91 -14.10
N ARG A 36 13.42 2.22 -14.02
CA ARG A 36 14.17 2.97 -15.03
C ARG A 36 15.61 3.26 -14.61
N ALA A 37 16.21 2.38 -13.80
CA ALA A 37 17.62 2.49 -13.44
C ALA A 37 18.49 2.61 -14.71
N PRO A 38 19.49 3.50 -14.72
CA PRO A 38 20.32 3.78 -15.89
C PRO A 38 21.43 2.73 -16.08
N TRP A 39 21.10 1.45 -15.86
CA TRP A 39 22.02 0.34 -16.05
C TRP A 39 21.93 -0.16 -17.49
N HIS A 40 23.09 -0.33 -18.12
CA HIS A 40 23.19 -0.77 -19.50
C HIS A 40 23.46 -2.26 -19.60
N ASP A 41 24.20 -2.83 -18.65
CA ASP A 41 24.56 -4.25 -18.59
C ASP A 41 24.54 -4.80 -17.15
N PHE A 42 24.72 -6.11 -17.00
CA PHE A 42 24.75 -6.77 -15.67
C PHE A 42 25.94 -6.33 -14.80
N PHE A 43 26.98 -5.72 -15.37
CA PHE A 43 28.12 -5.22 -14.62
C PHE A 43 27.80 -3.88 -13.94
N ASP A 44 27.17 -2.93 -14.66
CA ASP A 44 26.61 -1.70 -14.10
C ASP A 44 25.68 -2.03 -12.91
N ALA A 45 24.84 -3.06 -13.07
CA ALA A 45 23.97 -3.55 -12.02
C ALA A 45 24.75 -4.14 -10.83
N ALA A 46 25.76 -4.98 -11.08
CA ALA A 46 26.58 -5.59 -10.04
C ALA A 46 27.38 -4.56 -9.23
N GLU A 47 28.02 -3.58 -9.89
CA GLU A 47 28.74 -2.49 -9.22
C GLU A 47 27.79 -1.67 -8.34
N ALA A 48 26.62 -1.30 -8.87
CA ALA A 48 25.63 -0.55 -8.11
C ALA A 48 25.08 -1.33 -6.91
N LEU A 49 24.90 -2.66 -7.05
CA LEU A 49 24.44 -3.54 -5.97
C LEU A 49 25.52 -3.78 -4.90
N LEU A 50 26.81 -3.78 -5.27
CA LEU A 50 27.93 -3.94 -4.34
C LEU A 50 28.44 -2.62 -3.76
N ALA A 51 27.89 -1.47 -4.19
CA ALA A 51 28.22 -0.17 -3.62
C ALA A 51 27.97 -0.17 -2.10
N PRO A 52 28.88 0.39 -1.27
CA PRO A 52 28.80 0.30 0.19
C PRO A 52 27.44 0.70 0.77
N ASP A 53 26.87 1.83 0.32
CA ASP A 53 25.57 2.29 0.80
C ASP A 53 24.41 1.38 0.37
N ALA A 54 24.50 0.80 -0.83
CA ALA A 54 23.49 -0.13 -1.33
C ALA A 54 23.51 -1.43 -0.52
N VAL A 55 24.72 -1.94 -0.24
CA VAL A 55 24.92 -3.13 0.60
C VAL A 55 24.49 -2.86 2.04
N ALA A 56 24.88 -1.74 2.63
CA ALA A 56 24.50 -1.37 4.00
C ALA A 56 22.96 -1.33 4.16
N ARG A 57 22.25 -0.69 3.23
CA ARG A 57 20.77 -0.67 3.24
C ARG A 57 20.17 -2.08 3.12
N ALA A 58 20.73 -2.92 2.26
CA ALA A 58 20.21 -4.27 2.07
C ALA A 58 20.47 -5.19 3.27
N VAL A 59 21.65 -5.08 3.88
CA VAL A 59 21.99 -5.81 5.11
C VAL A 59 21.13 -5.30 6.27
N ALA A 60 20.91 -3.99 6.40
CA ALA A 60 20.00 -3.42 7.40
C ALA A 60 18.55 -3.92 7.25
N ALA A 61 18.11 -4.14 6.01
CA ALA A 61 16.77 -4.66 5.71
C ALA A 61 16.60 -6.17 5.94
N LEU A 62 17.67 -6.91 6.31
CA LEU A 62 17.56 -8.34 6.59
C LEU A 62 17.01 -8.60 8.00
N PRO A 63 16.12 -9.58 8.16
CA PRO A 63 15.67 -10.01 9.48
C PRO A 63 16.81 -10.68 10.25
N ARG A 64 16.67 -10.70 11.58
CA ARG A 64 17.62 -11.25 12.55
C ARG A 64 18.15 -12.63 12.17
N ASP A 65 17.28 -13.56 11.80
CA ASP A 65 17.67 -14.93 11.42
C ASP A 65 18.46 -14.98 10.11
N ALA A 66 18.10 -14.12 9.14
CA ALA A 66 18.85 -14.01 7.89
C ALA A 66 20.26 -13.44 8.13
N LEU A 67 20.39 -12.47 9.04
CA LEU A 67 21.68 -11.93 9.45
C LEU A 67 22.53 -12.97 10.19
N ALA A 68 21.92 -13.74 11.09
CA ALA A 68 22.60 -14.82 11.82
C ALA A 68 23.17 -15.86 10.85
N GLN A 69 22.36 -16.30 9.89
CA GLN A 69 22.77 -17.22 8.82
C GLN A 69 23.88 -16.65 7.94
N LEU A 70 23.77 -15.37 7.57
CA LEU A 70 24.75 -14.69 6.72
C LEU A 70 26.09 -14.53 7.43
N ALA A 71 26.08 -14.18 8.72
CA ALA A 71 27.28 -14.08 9.55
C ALA A 71 27.94 -15.45 9.77
N ALA A 72 27.13 -16.50 9.97
CA ALA A 72 27.60 -17.86 10.18
C ALA A 72 27.95 -18.63 8.88
N GLN A 73 27.68 -18.06 7.71
CA GLN A 73 27.85 -18.72 6.40
C GLN A 73 27.10 -20.06 6.32
N SER A 74 25.93 -20.13 6.95
CA SER A 74 25.15 -21.37 7.15
C SER A 74 23.72 -21.30 6.60
N GLY A 75 23.44 -20.32 5.72
CA GLY A 75 22.15 -20.09 5.09
C GLY A 75 22.11 -20.37 3.59
N PRO A 76 20.93 -20.20 2.97
CA PRO A 76 20.81 -20.28 1.51
C PRO A 76 21.63 -19.18 0.84
N GLU A 77 22.06 -19.43 -0.39
CA GLU A 77 22.66 -18.40 -1.23
C GLU A 77 21.72 -17.20 -1.39
N ARG A 78 22.27 -15.98 -1.27
CA ARG A 78 21.52 -14.73 -1.40
C ARG A 78 22.10 -13.94 -2.56
N LEU A 79 21.40 -13.98 -3.70
CA LEU A 79 21.81 -13.22 -4.89
C LEU A 79 22.03 -11.74 -4.53
N GLY A 80 23.17 -11.18 -4.93
CA GLY A 80 23.56 -9.80 -4.59
C GLY A 80 24.18 -9.59 -3.21
N LEU A 81 24.29 -10.62 -2.36
CA LEU A 81 24.93 -10.56 -1.03
C LEU A 81 25.99 -11.64 -0.80
N THR A 82 25.83 -12.82 -1.40
CA THR A 82 26.81 -13.91 -1.31
C THR A 82 27.38 -14.28 -2.68
N ASP A 83 28.55 -14.91 -2.68
CA ASP A 83 29.13 -15.59 -3.83
C ASP A 83 28.47 -16.98 -4.04
N PRO A 84 28.85 -17.75 -5.09
CA PRO A 84 28.32 -19.09 -5.36
C PRO A 84 28.61 -20.12 -4.25
N ASP A 85 29.62 -19.90 -3.42
CA ASP A 85 29.95 -20.78 -2.29
C ASP A 85 29.16 -20.41 -1.02
N GLY A 86 28.23 -19.45 -1.11
CA GLY A 86 27.45 -18.94 0.01
C GLY A 86 28.21 -17.97 0.91
N ARG A 87 29.42 -17.54 0.53
CA ARG A 87 30.23 -16.61 1.33
C ARG A 87 29.80 -15.17 1.06
N PRO A 88 29.63 -14.32 2.09
CA PRO A 88 29.27 -12.92 1.89
C PRO A 88 30.37 -12.17 1.12
N TYR A 89 30.00 -11.33 0.16
CA TYR A 89 30.96 -10.43 -0.53
C TYR A 89 31.68 -9.51 0.47
N GLN A 90 32.84 -8.96 0.10
CA GLN A 90 33.64 -8.09 0.97
C GLN A 90 32.83 -6.89 1.48
N ALA A 91 32.08 -6.22 0.61
CA ALA A 91 31.21 -5.11 1.01
C ALA A 91 30.17 -5.52 2.06
N VAL A 92 29.67 -6.76 1.98
CA VAL A 92 28.70 -7.32 2.93
C VAL A 92 29.36 -7.64 4.27
N ARG A 93 30.56 -8.24 4.26
CA ARG A 93 31.35 -8.48 5.49
C ARG A 93 31.66 -7.18 6.23
N VAL A 94 32.00 -6.13 5.48
CA VAL A 94 32.23 -4.78 6.03
C VAL A 94 30.94 -4.22 6.63
N ALA A 95 29.82 -4.30 5.91
CA ALA A 95 28.52 -3.81 6.39
C ALA A 95 28.00 -4.57 7.63
N LEU A 96 28.29 -5.87 7.75
CA LEU A 96 27.97 -6.66 8.94
C LEU A 96 28.76 -6.22 10.18
N GLY A 97 29.93 -5.60 10.00
CA GLY A 97 30.73 -5.06 11.11
C GLY A 97 31.16 -6.10 12.16
N GLY A 98 31.20 -7.40 11.79
CA GLY A 98 31.47 -8.50 12.71
C GLY A 98 30.30 -8.88 13.64
N ILE A 99 29.11 -8.30 13.44
CA ILE A 99 27.91 -8.62 14.20
C ILE A 99 27.43 -10.03 13.81
N ALA A 100 27.28 -10.89 14.80
CA ALA A 100 26.71 -12.22 14.67
C ALA A 100 25.47 -12.31 15.58
N PRO A 101 24.29 -11.87 15.10
CA PRO A 101 23.10 -11.91 15.94
C PRO A 101 22.75 -13.36 16.27
N VAL A 102 22.34 -13.60 17.52
CA VAL A 102 21.79 -14.90 17.91
C VAL A 102 20.46 -15.09 17.18
N PRO A 103 20.17 -16.27 16.58
CA PRO A 103 18.88 -16.56 15.98
C PRO A 103 17.70 -16.22 16.91
N THR A 104 16.56 -15.90 16.33
CA THR A 104 15.33 -15.58 17.04
C THR A 104 14.98 -16.75 17.97
N PRO A 105 14.87 -16.51 19.30
CA PRO A 105 14.54 -17.57 20.22
C PRO A 105 13.10 -18.03 19.99
N ASP A 106 12.87 -19.34 20.07
CA ASP A 106 11.51 -19.86 20.12
C ASP A 106 10.85 -19.43 21.44
N ARG A 107 9.79 -18.66 21.34
CA ARG A 107 9.08 -18.09 22.48
C ARG A 107 7.59 -18.07 22.16
N THR A 108 6.82 -18.74 22.99
CA THR A 108 5.36 -18.63 22.99
C THR A 108 4.95 -17.42 23.83
N PRO A 109 4.05 -16.55 23.34
CA PRO A 109 3.43 -15.52 24.16
C PRO A 109 2.70 -16.12 25.36
N ALA A 110 2.56 -15.34 26.45
CA ALA A 110 1.71 -15.74 27.56
C ALA A 110 0.24 -15.61 27.15
N ALA A 111 -0.62 -16.55 27.56
CA ALA A 111 -2.05 -16.46 27.34
C ALA A 111 -2.65 -15.24 28.04
N ALA A 112 -3.61 -14.58 27.40
CA ALA A 112 -4.33 -13.46 27.99
C ALA A 112 -5.22 -13.92 29.15
N SER A 113 -5.30 -13.12 30.21
CA SER A 113 -6.32 -13.30 31.25
C SER A 113 -7.71 -13.03 30.67
N GLU A 114 -8.76 -13.52 31.35
CA GLU A 114 -10.16 -13.31 30.92
C GLU A 114 -10.49 -11.81 30.76
N SER A 115 -10.02 -10.98 31.69
CA SER A 115 -10.17 -9.52 31.64
C SER A 115 -9.41 -8.92 30.46
N ALA A 116 -8.15 -9.31 30.25
CA ALA A 116 -7.34 -8.78 29.15
C ALA A 116 -7.94 -9.16 27.77
N ALA A 117 -8.47 -10.39 27.66
CA ALA A 117 -9.19 -10.86 26.49
C ALA A 117 -10.49 -10.03 26.27
N ALA A 118 -11.31 -9.82 27.30
CA ALA A 118 -12.53 -9.02 27.17
C ALA A 118 -12.26 -7.60 26.65
N HIS A 119 -11.24 -6.90 27.18
CA HIS A 119 -10.86 -5.58 26.69
C HIS A 119 -10.31 -5.62 25.24
N ALA A 120 -9.58 -6.68 24.87
CA ALA A 120 -9.11 -6.85 23.49
C ALA A 120 -10.27 -7.09 22.51
N ALA A 121 -11.30 -7.84 22.92
CA ALA A 121 -12.50 -8.06 22.13
C ALA A 121 -13.30 -6.75 21.94
N GLU A 122 -13.47 -5.95 23.01
CA GLU A 122 -14.13 -4.64 22.92
C GLU A 122 -13.39 -3.66 22.00
N ARG A 123 -12.05 -3.61 22.09
CA ARG A 123 -11.21 -2.82 21.16
C ARG A 123 -11.36 -3.29 19.72
N ALA A 124 -11.33 -4.60 19.47
CA ALA A 124 -11.51 -5.14 18.13
C ALA A 124 -12.88 -4.74 17.57
N PHE A 125 -13.94 -4.90 18.35
CA PHE A 125 -15.30 -4.52 17.95
C PHE A 125 -15.43 -3.02 17.62
N THR A 126 -14.88 -2.16 18.47
CA THR A 126 -14.84 -0.72 18.23
C THR A 126 -14.06 -0.40 16.96
N THR A 127 -12.87 -0.99 16.79
CA THR A 127 -12.02 -0.79 15.61
C THR A 127 -12.71 -1.21 14.33
N LEU A 128 -13.37 -2.37 14.30
CA LEU A 128 -14.12 -2.85 13.13
C LEU A 128 -15.25 -1.89 12.74
N SER A 129 -15.95 -1.34 13.73
CA SER A 129 -17.06 -0.41 13.52
C SER A 129 -16.54 0.94 12.99
N THR A 130 -15.53 1.50 13.66
CA THR A 130 -14.94 2.79 13.25
C THR A 130 -14.23 2.70 11.91
N LEU A 131 -13.55 1.58 11.61
CA LEU A 131 -12.92 1.35 10.31
C LEU A 131 -13.96 1.31 9.19
N ALA A 132 -15.13 0.70 9.43
CA ALA A 132 -16.22 0.71 8.46
C ALA A 132 -16.73 2.14 8.19
N ASP A 133 -16.91 2.94 9.24
CA ASP A 133 -17.30 4.36 9.11
C ASP A 133 -16.27 5.18 8.33
N VAL A 134 -14.96 4.95 8.57
CA VAL A 134 -13.86 5.56 7.80
C VAL A 134 -13.94 5.19 6.31
N LEU A 135 -14.19 3.91 5.99
CA LEU A 135 -14.31 3.45 4.62
C LEU A 135 -15.55 4.05 3.94
N LEU A 136 -16.71 4.08 4.61
CA LEU A 136 -17.93 4.70 4.08
C LEU A 136 -17.74 6.21 3.82
N LEU A 137 -17.01 6.91 4.69
CA LEU A 137 -16.62 8.30 4.47
C LEU A 137 -15.70 8.43 3.25
N ALA A 138 -14.68 7.58 3.14
CA ALA A 138 -13.69 7.60 2.07
C ALA A 138 -14.28 7.26 0.70
N VAL A 139 -15.28 6.37 0.68
CA VAL A 139 -16.10 6.06 -0.50
C VAL A 139 -16.73 7.34 -1.04
N ARG A 140 -17.39 8.14 -0.19
CA ARG A 140 -18.05 9.39 -0.58
C ARG A 140 -17.06 10.50 -0.95
N THR A 141 -15.98 10.62 -0.19
CA THR A 141 -14.94 11.65 -0.39
C THR A 141 -13.57 11.04 -0.14
N PRO A 142 -12.79 10.77 -1.21
CA PRO A 142 -11.43 10.24 -1.11
C PRO A 142 -10.57 10.97 -0.08
N LEU A 143 -9.72 10.23 0.61
CA LEU A 143 -8.85 10.78 1.65
C LEU A 143 -7.57 11.29 1.01
N SER A 144 -7.15 12.52 1.31
CA SER A 144 -5.95 13.10 0.73
C SER A 144 -4.68 12.59 1.41
N ARG A 145 -3.64 12.32 0.62
CA ARG A 145 -2.32 11.86 1.05
C ARG A 145 -1.28 12.95 0.81
N VAL A 146 -0.62 13.38 1.89
CA VAL A 146 0.46 14.39 1.80
C VAL A 146 1.77 13.75 1.32
N GLY A 147 2.77 14.57 0.97
CA GLY A 147 4.04 14.09 0.42
C GLY A 147 4.83 13.16 1.35
N SER A 148 4.64 13.29 2.67
CA SER A 148 5.20 12.37 3.68
C SER A 148 4.46 11.03 3.76
N GLY A 149 3.41 10.83 2.98
CA GLY A 149 2.58 9.63 2.98
C GLY A 149 1.52 9.58 4.08
N THR A 150 1.32 10.66 4.84
CA THR A 150 0.35 10.72 5.95
C THR A 150 -0.99 11.32 5.53
N LEU A 151 -2.02 11.17 6.37
CA LEU A 151 -3.35 11.71 6.11
C LEU A 151 -3.34 13.24 5.98
N GLY A 152 -4.19 13.81 5.14
CA GLY A 152 -4.39 15.26 5.08
C GLY A 152 -4.95 15.83 6.38
N ALA A 153 -4.48 17.01 6.79
CA ALA A 153 -4.95 17.67 8.02
C ALA A 153 -6.44 18.06 7.96
N SER A 154 -7.00 18.28 6.77
CA SER A 154 -8.44 18.49 6.56
C SER A 154 -9.22 17.19 6.81
N ASP A 155 -8.71 16.06 6.36
CA ASP A 155 -9.41 14.77 6.47
C ASP A 155 -9.40 14.24 7.92
N ARG A 156 -8.29 14.39 8.66
CA ARG A 156 -8.28 14.10 10.11
C ARG A 156 -9.34 14.91 10.85
N ARG A 157 -9.41 16.23 10.58
CA ARG A 157 -10.41 17.12 11.19
C ARG A 157 -11.83 16.75 10.78
N ARG A 158 -12.03 16.33 9.52
CA ARG A 158 -13.33 15.87 9.04
C ARG A 158 -13.80 14.62 9.78
N MET A 159 -12.93 13.63 9.99
CA MET A 159 -13.26 12.43 10.75
C MET A 159 -13.60 12.74 12.22
N LEU A 160 -12.83 13.64 12.84
CA LEU A 160 -13.08 14.07 14.22
C LEU A 160 -14.39 14.85 14.36
N GLN A 161 -14.69 15.77 13.43
CA GLN A 161 -15.94 16.54 13.41
C GLN A 161 -17.17 15.68 13.12
N ALA A 162 -16.99 14.58 12.40
CA ALA A 162 -18.02 13.58 12.16
C ALA A 162 -18.14 12.58 13.32
N GLU A 163 -17.38 12.74 14.40
CA GLU A 163 -17.35 11.86 15.58
C GLU A 163 -17.03 10.38 15.26
N ILE A 164 -16.40 10.14 14.10
CA ILE A 164 -15.95 8.80 13.70
C ILE A 164 -14.75 8.38 14.56
N VAL A 165 -13.80 9.29 14.75
CA VAL A 165 -12.58 9.07 15.55
C VAL A 165 -12.60 9.93 16.81
N ARG A 166 -11.96 9.44 17.88
CA ARG A 166 -11.85 10.14 19.17
C ARG A 166 -10.80 11.24 19.14
N ASP A 167 -9.74 11.04 18.37
CA ASP A 167 -8.66 12.01 18.20
C ASP A 167 -8.02 11.93 16.80
N LEU A 168 -7.09 12.84 16.52
CA LEU A 168 -6.42 12.92 15.23
C LEU A 168 -5.42 11.78 15.01
N HIS A 169 -4.95 11.12 16.08
CA HIS A 169 -3.99 10.02 15.98
C HIS A 169 -4.67 8.74 15.54
N GLU A 170 -5.84 8.44 16.12
CA GLU A 170 -6.69 7.30 15.72
C GLU A 170 -7.03 7.33 14.22
N ALA A 171 -7.23 8.52 13.64
CA ALA A 171 -7.42 8.66 12.20
C ALA A 171 -6.23 8.13 11.38
N ASP A 172 -5.00 8.44 11.79
CA ASP A 172 -3.79 7.93 11.12
C ASP A 172 -3.64 6.41 11.33
N GLU A 173 -3.95 5.91 12.52
CA GLU A 173 -3.88 4.47 12.83
C GLU A 173 -4.86 3.65 11.98
N LEU A 174 -6.10 4.11 11.83
CA LEU A 174 -7.14 3.42 11.05
C LEU A 174 -6.88 3.48 9.55
N VAL A 175 -6.37 4.60 9.03
CA VAL A 175 -5.96 4.68 7.62
C VAL A 175 -4.78 3.76 7.35
N ALA A 176 -3.79 3.71 8.25
CA ALA A 176 -2.66 2.79 8.13
C ALA A 176 -3.14 1.33 8.19
N LEU A 177 -4.06 0.99 9.09
CA LEU A 177 -4.65 -0.35 9.18
C LEU A 177 -5.38 -0.72 7.88
N ALA A 178 -6.21 0.18 7.35
CA ALA A 178 -6.94 -0.05 6.11
C ALA A 178 -6.01 -0.21 4.89
N GLU A 179 -4.93 0.58 4.81
CA GLU A 179 -3.92 0.46 3.74
C GLU A 179 -3.18 -0.87 3.84
N VAL A 180 -2.66 -1.21 5.02
CA VAL A 180 -1.90 -2.45 5.26
C VAL A 180 -2.74 -3.69 4.99
N THR A 181 -4.05 -3.63 5.23
CA THR A 181 -4.98 -4.77 5.03
C THR A 181 -5.66 -4.76 3.66
N GLY A 182 -5.31 -3.82 2.77
CA GLY A 182 -5.81 -3.73 1.41
C GLY A 182 -7.27 -3.26 1.29
N LEU A 183 -7.83 -2.62 2.32
CA LEU A 183 -9.16 -2.00 2.28
C LEU A 183 -9.10 -0.59 1.67
N LEU A 184 -7.97 0.10 1.83
CA LEU A 184 -7.60 1.31 1.10
C LEU A 184 -6.39 1.02 0.21
N ALA A 185 -6.33 1.67 -0.94
CA ALA A 185 -5.15 1.70 -1.80
C ALA A 185 -4.79 3.14 -2.17
N VAL A 186 -3.50 3.40 -2.34
CA VAL A 186 -3.00 4.71 -2.76
C VAL A 186 -3.11 4.83 -4.28
N ALA A 187 -3.84 5.84 -4.76
CA ALA A 187 -3.86 6.24 -6.15
C ALA A 187 -3.51 7.74 -6.24
N ASP A 188 -2.45 8.07 -6.97
CA ASP A 188 -1.86 9.41 -7.04
C ASP A 188 -1.54 10.00 -5.65
N ARG A 189 -2.36 10.96 -5.19
CA ARG A 189 -2.23 11.68 -3.93
C ARG A 189 -3.44 11.47 -3.02
N ALA A 190 -4.15 10.37 -3.18
CA ALA A 190 -5.30 10.02 -2.37
C ALA A 190 -5.32 8.54 -2.00
N TRP A 191 -5.95 8.22 -0.88
CA TRP A 191 -6.43 6.87 -0.62
C TRP A 191 -7.84 6.73 -1.18
N LEU A 192 -8.03 5.64 -1.91
CA LEU A 192 -9.30 5.21 -2.45
C LEU A 192 -9.69 3.88 -1.81
N VAL A 193 -10.98 3.68 -1.60
CA VAL A 193 -11.50 2.40 -1.13
C VAL A 193 -11.34 1.36 -2.25
N THR A 194 -10.81 0.20 -1.90
CA THR A 194 -10.66 -0.93 -2.83
C THR A 194 -11.99 -1.66 -3.01
N PRO A 195 -12.16 -2.50 -4.06
CA PRO A 195 -13.32 -3.38 -4.17
C PRO A 195 -13.50 -4.27 -2.92
N ARG A 196 -12.39 -4.76 -2.35
CA ARG A 196 -12.36 -5.52 -1.10
C ARG A 196 -12.89 -4.68 0.07
N GLY A 197 -12.44 -3.43 0.22
CA GLY A 197 -12.94 -2.52 1.26
C GLY A 197 -14.43 -2.21 1.14
N ALA A 198 -14.92 -2.03 -0.09
CA ALA A 198 -16.34 -1.78 -0.34
C ALA A 198 -17.23 -2.99 -0.03
N GLN A 199 -16.73 -4.21 -0.26
CA GLN A 199 -17.45 -5.43 0.14
C GLN A 199 -17.39 -5.66 1.65
N TRP A 200 -16.21 -5.47 2.24
CA TRP A 200 -15.94 -5.72 3.66
C TRP A 200 -16.89 -4.96 4.59
N VAL A 201 -17.27 -3.71 4.25
CA VAL A 201 -18.24 -2.96 5.06
C VAL A 201 -19.63 -3.59 5.12
N ALA A 202 -20.02 -4.52 4.25
CA ALA A 202 -21.34 -5.17 4.36
C ALA A 202 -21.28 -6.54 5.05
N GLU A 203 -20.08 -7.08 5.29
CA GLU A 203 -19.89 -8.40 5.90
C GLU A 203 -20.27 -8.42 7.38
N SER A 204 -20.68 -9.59 7.89
CA SER A 204 -20.95 -9.76 9.33
C SER A 204 -19.67 -9.57 10.16
N THR A 205 -19.80 -9.16 11.42
CA THR A 205 -18.65 -8.90 12.30
C THR A 205 -17.64 -10.05 12.37
N PRO A 206 -18.04 -11.34 12.50
CA PRO A 206 -17.08 -12.45 12.49
C PRO A 206 -16.26 -12.54 11.21
N VAL A 207 -16.90 -12.31 10.06
CA VAL A 207 -16.25 -12.37 8.73
C VAL A 207 -15.33 -11.17 8.55
N ARG A 208 -15.79 -9.96 8.90
CA ARG A 208 -14.96 -8.75 8.88
C ARG A 208 -13.68 -8.93 9.68
N TRP A 209 -13.79 -9.44 10.91
CA TRP A 209 -12.64 -9.68 11.77
C TRP A 209 -11.69 -10.71 11.17
N ALA A 210 -12.20 -11.87 10.73
CA ALA A 210 -11.38 -12.93 10.15
C ALA A 210 -10.61 -12.45 8.91
N HIS A 211 -11.27 -11.70 8.02
CA HIS A 211 -10.65 -11.10 6.84
C HIS A 211 -9.59 -10.05 7.20
N LEU A 212 -9.85 -9.20 8.19
CA LEU A 212 -8.91 -8.17 8.63
C LEU A 212 -7.68 -8.80 9.29
N ALA A 213 -7.88 -9.75 10.20
CA ALA A 213 -6.82 -10.45 10.91
C ALA A 213 -5.92 -11.26 9.97
N THR A 214 -6.52 -11.97 9.00
CA THR A 214 -5.78 -12.73 7.99
C THR A 214 -4.97 -11.81 7.07
N ALA A 215 -5.56 -10.68 6.65
CA ALA A 215 -4.85 -9.68 5.84
C ALA A 215 -3.67 -9.07 6.61
N LEU A 216 -3.87 -8.73 7.90
CA LEU A 216 -2.82 -8.16 8.74
C LEU A 216 -1.65 -9.15 8.94
N ARG A 217 -1.94 -10.44 9.21
CA ARG A 217 -0.92 -11.49 9.25
C ARG A 217 -0.14 -11.57 7.94
N THR A 218 -0.84 -11.54 6.81
CA THR A 218 -0.23 -11.63 5.48
C THR A 218 0.68 -10.44 5.19
N ALA A 219 0.33 -9.25 5.70
CA ALA A 219 1.12 -8.04 5.54
C ALA A 219 2.36 -7.95 6.45
N LEU A 220 2.49 -8.82 7.47
CA LEU A 220 3.61 -8.77 8.41
C LEU A 220 4.98 -8.85 7.68
N PRO A 221 5.96 -8.01 8.05
CA PRO A 221 7.33 -8.11 7.54
C PRO A 221 7.95 -9.49 7.82
N ALA A 222 8.85 -9.93 6.95
CA ALA A 222 9.46 -11.27 7.02
C ALA A 222 10.05 -11.60 8.40
N GLY A 223 10.76 -10.66 9.03
CA GLY A 223 11.34 -10.84 10.38
C GLY A 223 10.34 -10.98 11.52
N LEU A 224 9.05 -10.70 11.29
CA LEU A 224 7.98 -10.95 12.27
C LEU A 224 7.30 -12.30 12.03
N ARG A 225 7.49 -12.94 10.88
CA ARG A 225 6.80 -14.18 10.51
C ARG A 225 7.46 -15.38 11.17
N SER A 226 6.64 -16.34 11.61
CA SER A 226 7.13 -17.65 12.05
C SER A 226 7.27 -18.59 10.83
N PRO A 227 8.10 -19.65 10.92
CA PRO A 227 8.19 -20.67 9.87
C PRO A 227 6.85 -21.36 9.55
N GLY A 228 5.92 -21.39 10.52
CA GLY A 228 4.58 -21.95 10.34
C GLY A 228 3.63 -21.08 9.52
N GLY A 229 4.02 -19.86 9.14
CA GLY A 229 3.18 -18.93 8.37
C GLY A 229 2.39 -17.94 9.22
N GLY A 230 2.55 -17.96 10.54
CA GLY A 230 2.04 -16.93 11.45
C GLY A 230 3.13 -15.95 11.89
N TRP A 231 3.26 -15.68 13.19
CA TRP A 231 4.24 -14.70 13.71
C TRP A 231 4.98 -15.15 14.97
N ILE A 232 6.18 -14.59 15.17
CA ILE A 232 6.99 -14.78 16.38
C ILE A 232 6.40 -13.98 17.56
N ALA A 233 6.78 -14.29 18.80
CA ALA A 233 6.27 -13.56 19.97
C ALA A 233 6.42 -12.03 19.85
N PRO A 234 5.36 -11.23 20.09
CA PRO A 234 5.38 -9.76 20.01
C PRO A 234 6.49 -9.08 20.83
N SER A 235 6.91 -9.71 21.93
CA SER A 235 8.04 -9.23 22.75
C SER A 235 9.37 -9.18 21.99
N LEU A 236 9.56 -10.00 20.97
CA LEU A 236 10.77 -10.07 20.15
C LEU A 236 10.76 -9.09 18.96
N TRP A 237 9.61 -8.48 18.66
CA TRP A 237 9.44 -7.67 17.45
C TRP A 237 10.37 -6.47 17.38
N GLY A 238 10.77 -5.89 18.54
CA GLY A 238 11.67 -4.74 18.59
C GLY A 238 13.06 -5.02 18.03
N ASP A 239 13.51 -6.28 18.08
CA ASP A 239 14.86 -6.70 17.69
C ASP A 239 14.87 -7.54 16.40
N ALA A 240 13.75 -7.58 15.68
CA ALA A 240 13.60 -8.41 14.48
C ALA A 240 14.51 -7.94 13.32
N TYR A 241 14.90 -6.66 13.29
CA TYR A 241 15.84 -6.10 12.32
C TYR A 241 16.91 -5.28 13.07
N PRO A 242 17.93 -5.95 13.63
CA PRO A 242 18.86 -5.35 14.60
C PRO A 242 19.79 -4.27 14.02
N LEU A 243 19.91 -4.19 12.69
CA LEU A 243 20.77 -3.22 12.00
C LEU A 243 19.99 -2.02 11.43
N ASP A 244 18.69 -1.96 11.66
CA ASP A 244 17.82 -0.90 11.16
C ASP A 244 17.40 0.02 12.33
N GLU A 245 17.96 1.24 12.34
CA GLU A 245 17.77 2.19 13.45
C GLU A 245 16.32 2.66 13.60
N GLU A 246 15.54 2.65 12.52
CA GLU A 246 14.12 3.05 12.52
C GLU A 246 13.19 1.89 12.89
N TRP A 247 13.70 0.66 12.89
CA TRP A 247 12.91 -0.54 13.11
C TRP A 247 12.15 -0.56 14.45
N PRO A 248 12.72 -0.17 15.60
CA PRO A 248 11.97 -0.18 16.86
C PRO A 248 10.69 0.66 16.82
N ALA A 249 10.67 1.76 16.06
CA ALA A 249 9.46 2.57 15.84
C ALA A 249 8.44 1.84 14.96
N ARG A 250 8.89 1.20 13.88
CA ARG A 250 8.03 0.38 13.01
C ARG A 250 7.47 -0.85 13.73
N ALA A 251 8.26 -1.50 14.58
CA ALA A 251 7.81 -2.62 15.40
C ALA A 251 6.69 -2.21 16.37
N ARG A 252 6.79 -1.02 16.99
CA ARG A 252 5.70 -0.46 17.82
C ARG A 252 4.45 -0.20 17.00
N HIS A 253 4.59 0.35 15.79
CA HIS A 253 3.46 0.55 14.88
C HIS A 253 2.76 -0.78 14.55
N TRP A 254 3.50 -1.83 14.21
CA TRP A 254 2.93 -3.15 13.97
C TRP A 254 2.23 -3.74 15.20
N ARG A 255 2.82 -3.64 16.40
CA ARG A 255 2.15 -4.08 17.64
C ARG A 255 0.83 -3.35 17.85
N ARG A 256 0.82 -2.04 17.59
CA ARG A 256 -0.39 -1.23 17.70
C ARG A 256 -1.49 -1.70 16.75
N LEU A 257 -1.17 -2.06 15.52
CA LEU A 257 -2.14 -2.66 14.60
C LEU A 257 -2.69 -4.01 15.12
N MET A 258 -1.85 -4.84 15.73
CA MET A 258 -2.29 -6.10 16.37
C MET A 258 -3.23 -5.83 17.55
N GLU A 259 -2.94 -4.83 18.38
CA GLU A 259 -3.77 -4.44 19.52
C GLU A 259 -5.13 -3.89 19.08
N LEU A 260 -5.17 -3.06 18.03
CA LEU A 260 -6.41 -2.52 17.46
C LEU A 260 -7.34 -3.62 16.94
N THR A 261 -6.76 -4.64 16.30
CA THR A 261 -7.53 -5.80 15.79
C THR A 261 -7.84 -6.86 16.86
N GLY A 262 -7.37 -6.67 18.10
CA GLY A 262 -7.52 -7.62 19.20
C GLY A 262 -6.71 -8.90 19.04
N LEU A 263 -5.71 -8.95 18.14
CA LEU A 263 -4.80 -10.10 17.99
C LEU A 263 -3.78 -10.20 19.13
N THR A 264 -3.60 -9.12 19.88
CA THR A 264 -2.84 -9.10 21.13
C THR A 264 -3.63 -8.35 22.20
N ALA A 265 -3.53 -8.81 23.44
CA ALA A 265 -4.03 -8.08 24.60
C ALA A 265 -2.87 -7.38 25.32
N GLU A 266 -3.16 -6.20 25.88
CA GLU A 266 -2.21 -5.48 26.73
C GLU A 266 -1.88 -6.32 27.97
N GLY A 267 -0.65 -6.20 28.46
CA GLY A 267 -0.27 -6.77 29.76
C GLY A 267 -1.02 -6.07 30.91
N GLU A 268 -1.00 -6.64 32.11
CA GLU A 268 -1.68 -6.04 33.27
C GLU A 268 -1.00 -4.72 33.69
N SER A 269 0.26 -4.54 33.30
CA SER A 269 1.02 -3.31 33.44
C SER A 269 1.62 -2.85 32.10
N ARG A 270 1.91 -1.56 31.98
CA ARG A 270 2.44 -0.93 30.74
C ARG A 270 3.79 -1.52 30.30
N ASP A 271 4.54 -2.11 31.23
CA ASP A 271 5.87 -2.67 30.99
C ASP A 271 5.85 -4.19 30.71
N GLU A 272 4.69 -4.84 30.85
CA GLU A 272 4.54 -6.26 30.54
C GLU A 272 4.43 -6.52 29.04
N PRO A 273 4.96 -7.66 28.56
CA PRO A 273 4.82 -8.02 27.17
C PRO A 273 3.33 -8.27 26.82
N PRO A 274 2.91 -8.02 25.57
CA PRO A 274 1.57 -8.34 25.14
C PRO A 274 1.24 -9.82 25.35
N THR A 275 0.03 -10.08 25.81
CA THR A 275 -0.52 -11.42 25.99
C THR A 275 -1.36 -11.84 24.78
N GLU A 276 -1.59 -13.13 24.63
CA GLU A 276 -2.24 -13.74 23.47
C GLU A 276 -3.68 -14.21 23.81
N PRO A 277 -4.71 -13.59 23.23
CA PRO A 277 -6.08 -14.08 23.31
C PRO A 277 -6.26 -15.42 22.59
N ALA A 278 -7.22 -16.24 23.05
CA ALA A 278 -7.44 -17.59 22.51
C ALA A 278 -7.72 -17.63 20.99
N TRP A 279 -8.42 -16.63 20.45
CA TRP A 279 -8.74 -16.53 19.01
C TRP A 279 -7.53 -16.17 18.13
N ALA A 280 -6.43 -15.67 18.70
CA ALA A 280 -5.23 -15.30 17.95
C ALA A 280 -4.26 -16.48 17.74
N VAL A 281 -4.34 -17.53 18.58
CA VAL A 281 -3.40 -18.66 18.60
C VAL A 281 -3.30 -19.37 17.25
N SER A 282 -4.44 -19.72 16.64
CA SER A 282 -4.47 -20.40 15.33
C SER A 282 -3.74 -19.57 14.27
N LEU A 283 -4.03 -18.27 14.20
CA LEU A 283 -3.38 -17.36 13.25
C LEU A 283 -1.88 -17.20 13.51
N ARG A 284 -1.44 -17.13 14.79
CA ARG A 284 -0.02 -17.06 15.18
C ARG A 284 0.75 -18.31 14.74
N GLU A 285 0.09 -19.47 14.79
CA GLU A 285 0.67 -20.74 14.36
C GLU A 285 0.63 -20.96 12.85
N GLY A 286 -0.09 -20.09 12.12
CA GLY A 286 -0.25 -20.15 10.66
C GLY A 286 -1.53 -20.84 10.19
N GLY A 287 -2.39 -21.28 11.10
CA GLY A 287 -3.72 -21.80 10.80
C GLY A 287 -4.72 -20.72 10.38
N ASP A 288 -5.95 -21.12 10.10
CA ASP A 288 -7.02 -20.20 9.69
C ASP A 288 -7.57 -19.40 10.88
N ALA A 289 -8.16 -18.24 10.59
CA ALA A 289 -8.83 -17.43 11.60
C ALA A 289 -10.07 -18.13 12.15
N ASP A 290 -10.16 -18.27 13.47
CA ASP A 290 -11.37 -18.71 14.18
C ASP A 290 -11.95 -17.54 15.00
N PRO A 291 -13.01 -16.87 14.51
CA PRO A 291 -13.62 -15.75 15.22
C PRO A 291 -14.47 -16.19 16.42
N ALA A 292 -14.81 -17.48 16.59
CA ALA A 292 -15.81 -17.90 17.57
C ALA A 292 -15.48 -17.49 19.01
N PRO A 293 -14.24 -17.63 19.52
CA PRO A 293 -13.90 -17.20 20.88
C PRO A 293 -13.98 -15.68 21.06
N LEU A 294 -13.68 -14.90 20.02
CA LEU A 294 -13.82 -13.44 20.05
C LEU A 294 -15.30 -13.03 20.06
N VAL A 295 -16.11 -13.62 19.17
CA VAL A 295 -17.54 -13.33 19.01
C VAL A 295 -18.33 -13.64 20.28
N ALA A 296 -17.93 -14.65 21.04
CA ALA A 296 -18.55 -14.98 22.33
C ALA A 296 -18.43 -13.87 23.39
N LEU A 297 -17.48 -12.93 23.22
CA LEU A 297 -17.28 -11.79 24.10
C LEU A 297 -17.90 -10.48 23.56
N LEU A 298 -18.44 -10.49 22.34
CA LEU A 298 -19.00 -9.31 21.71
C LEU A 298 -20.48 -9.12 22.10
N PRO A 299 -20.98 -7.87 22.10
CA PRO A 299 -22.42 -7.62 22.20
C PRO A 299 -23.17 -8.28 21.04
N HIS A 300 -24.39 -8.75 21.30
CA HIS A 300 -25.25 -9.31 20.26
C HIS A 300 -25.69 -8.23 19.27
N GLU A 301 -25.52 -8.52 17.97
CA GLU A 301 -26.06 -7.69 16.90
C GLU A 301 -27.58 -7.75 16.88
N VAL A 302 -28.22 -6.61 16.60
CA VAL A 302 -29.66 -6.50 16.40
C VAL A 302 -29.99 -6.27 14.94
N ASP A 303 -31.19 -6.66 14.52
CA ASP A 303 -31.70 -6.52 13.16
C ASP A 303 -32.90 -5.56 13.07
N ARG A 304 -33.23 -4.90 14.19
CA ARG A 304 -34.39 -4.03 14.33
C ARG A 304 -34.06 -2.72 15.04
N VAL A 305 -34.76 -1.66 14.65
CA VAL A 305 -34.63 -0.29 15.17
C VAL A 305 -35.98 0.29 15.58
N PHE A 306 -35.96 1.30 16.45
CA PHE A 306 -37.13 2.12 16.76
C PHE A 306 -37.16 3.35 15.84
N LEU A 307 -38.20 3.50 15.04
CA LEU A 307 -38.42 4.71 14.25
C LEU A 307 -39.32 5.69 15.01
N GLN A 308 -38.89 6.94 15.11
CA GLN A 308 -39.53 7.98 15.92
C GLN A 308 -40.12 9.10 15.04
N ASN A 309 -41.10 9.82 15.58
CA ASN A 309 -41.80 10.91 14.87
C ASN A 309 -40.94 12.16 14.65
N ASP A 310 -39.78 12.27 15.30
CA ASP A 310 -38.83 13.37 15.17
C ASP A 310 -37.76 13.11 14.09
N LEU A 311 -38.04 12.17 13.16
CA LEU A 311 -37.17 11.77 12.07
C LEU A 311 -35.86 11.14 12.53
N THR A 312 -35.92 10.37 13.61
CA THR A 312 -34.79 9.58 14.10
C THR A 312 -35.09 8.07 14.09
N ALA A 313 -34.03 7.28 13.92
CA ALA A 313 -34.01 5.85 14.20
C ALA A 313 -33.06 5.59 15.36
N ILE A 314 -33.48 4.78 16.33
CA ILE A 314 -32.66 4.34 17.46
C ILE A 314 -32.43 2.84 17.36
N SER A 315 -31.18 2.43 17.27
CA SER A 315 -30.79 1.04 17.41
C SER A 315 -30.55 0.71 18.89
N PRO A 316 -31.23 -0.29 19.48
CA PRO A 316 -31.07 -0.66 20.89
C PRO A 316 -29.74 -1.35 21.21
N GLY A 317 -29.01 -1.78 20.18
CA GLY A 317 -27.68 -2.36 20.26
C GLY A 317 -26.92 -2.13 18.94
N PRO A 318 -25.75 -2.77 18.75
CA PRO A 318 -25.06 -2.69 17.48
C PRO A 318 -25.89 -3.33 16.37
N LEU A 319 -26.20 -2.56 15.34
CA LEU A 319 -27.00 -3.04 14.22
C LEU A 319 -26.16 -3.98 13.36
N ALA A 320 -26.79 -5.02 12.78
CA ALA A 320 -26.12 -5.91 11.86
C ALA A 320 -25.45 -5.10 10.72
N PRO A 321 -24.16 -5.36 10.39
CA PRO A 321 -23.36 -4.58 9.45
C PRO A 321 -24.04 -4.16 8.13
N ALA A 322 -24.71 -5.09 7.45
CA ALA A 322 -25.37 -4.80 6.18
C ALA A 322 -26.54 -3.79 6.33
N LEU A 323 -27.27 -3.87 7.45
CA LEU A 323 -28.36 -2.95 7.76
C LEU A 323 -27.81 -1.57 8.14
N ASP A 324 -26.71 -1.53 8.89
CA ASP A 324 -26.03 -0.27 9.25
C ASP A 324 -25.53 0.48 8.02
N VAL A 325 -24.84 -0.19 7.10
CA VAL A 325 -24.39 0.42 5.83
C VAL A 325 -25.56 1.02 5.06
N ARG A 326 -26.67 0.27 4.94
CA ARG A 326 -27.84 0.74 4.20
C ARG A 326 -28.51 1.92 4.91
N LEU A 327 -28.62 1.86 6.24
CA LEU A 327 -29.20 2.95 7.04
C LEU A 327 -28.34 4.22 6.98
N GLN A 328 -27.02 4.11 7.04
CA GLN A 328 -26.09 5.23 6.82
C GLN A 328 -26.15 5.78 5.39
N GLY A 329 -26.61 4.98 4.42
CA GLY A 329 -26.89 5.43 3.05
C GLY A 329 -28.06 6.42 2.96
N ILE A 330 -29.04 6.32 3.86
CA ILE A 330 -30.30 7.09 3.83
C ILE A 330 -30.47 8.06 5.01
N ALA A 331 -29.62 7.96 6.03
CA ALA A 331 -29.63 8.77 7.25
C ALA A 331 -28.21 9.18 7.65
N THR A 332 -28.10 10.20 8.51
CA THR A 332 -26.82 10.59 9.13
C THR A 332 -26.74 10.02 10.53
N ARG A 333 -25.66 9.32 10.86
CA ARG A 333 -25.43 8.82 12.22
C ARG A 333 -25.04 9.99 13.14
N GLU A 334 -25.74 10.14 14.25
CA GLU A 334 -25.50 11.20 15.25
C GLU A 334 -24.75 10.71 16.50
N SER A 335 -24.76 9.40 16.77
CA SER A 335 -24.09 8.81 17.93
C SER A 335 -23.43 7.48 17.55
N HIS A 336 -22.18 7.33 17.96
CA HIS A 336 -21.36 6.12 17.82
C HIS A 336 -21.38 5.23 19.08
N ALA A 337 -22.25 5.50 20.05
CA ALA A 337 -22.38 4.71 21.27
C ALA A 337 -23.03 3.33 21.04
N GLN A 338 -23.07 2.49 22.08
CA GLN A 338 -23.73 1.17 22.05
C GLN A 338 -25.19 1.24 21.57
N ALA A 339 -25.88 2.35 21.85
CA ALA A 339 -27.13 2.72 21.19
C ALA A 339 -26.82 3.80 20.13
N SER A 340 -27.02 3.45 18.87
CA SER A 340 -26.77 4.34 17.73
C SER A 340 -28.05 5.06 17.32
N THR A 341 -27.95 6.38 17.14
CA THR A 341 -29.05 7.22 16.67
C THR A 341 -28.74 7.69 15.26
N TYR A 342 -29.71 7.59 14.37
CA TYR A 342 -29.62 8.02 12.98
C TYR A 342 -30.71 9.06 12.74
N ARG A 343 -30.35 10.19 12.12
CA ARG A 343 -31.28 11.24 11.73
C ARG A 343 -31.52 11.22 10.23
N PHE A 344 -32.79 11.16 9.85
CA PHE A 344 -33.21 11.36 8.47
C PHE A 344 -33.33 12.86 8.18
N THR A 345 -32.69 13.31 7.10
CA THR A 345 -32.75 14.69 6.66
C THR A 345 -33.14 14.75 5.19
N GLU A 346 -33.56 15.92 4.72
CA GLU A 346 -33.81 16.12 3.28
C GLU A 346 -32.56 15.80 2.44
N SER A 347 -31.37 16.15 2.94
CA SER A 347 -30.11 15.90 2.26
C SER A 347 -29.72 14.43 2.23
N SER A 348 -29.94 13.68 3.32
CA SER A 348 -29.60 12.24 3.35
C SER A 348 -30.49 11.45 2.39
N ILE A 349 -31.79 11.75 2.37
CA ILE A 349 -32.74 11.11 1.44
C ILE A 349 -32.46 11.52 -0.01
N ALA A 350 -32.21 12.81 -0.29
CA ALA A 350 -31.87 13.25 -1.64
C ALA A 350 -30.56 12.62 -2.15
N GLY A 351 -29.57 12.46 -1.26
CA GLY A 351 -28.32 11.76 -1.54
C GLY A 351 -28.54 10.28 -1.88
N ALA A 352 -29.39 9.58 -1.11
CA ALA A 352 -29.72 8.19 -1.37
C ALA A 352 -30.42 7.98 -2.73
N LEU A 353 -31.43 8.80 -3.05
CA LEU A 353 -32.12 8.75 -4.34
C LEU A 353 -31.16 9.04 -5.50
N SER A 354 -30.24 9.97 -5.31
CA SER A 354 -29.18 10.30 -6.26
C SER A 354 -28.19 9.14 -6.46
N ALA A 355 -27.98 8.32 -5.42
CA ALA A 355 -27.18 7.09 -5.47
C ALA A 355 -27.95 5.88 -6.03
N GLY A 356 -29.22 6.03 -6.42
CA GLY A 356 -30.02 4.99 -7.07
C GLY A 356 -31.07 4.30 -6.20
N GLU A 357 -31.22 4.70 -4.92
CA GLU A 357 -32.34 4.22 -4.09
C GLU A 357 -33.69 4.74 -4.63
N THR A 358 -34.77 4.04 -4.30
CA THR A 358 -36.15 4.47 -4.64
C THR A 358 -36.95 4.75 -3.39
N ALA A 359 -37.94 5.63 -3.45
CA ALA A 359 -38.84 5.88 -2.31
C ALA A 359 -39.48 4.59 -1.79
N ALA A 360 -39.98 3.75 -2.69
CA ALA A 360 -40.54 2.45 -2.34
C ALA A 360 -39.51 1.55 -1.64
N GLY A 361 -38.29 1.44 -2.19
CA GLY A 361 -37.23 0.62 -1.61
C GLY A 361 -36.75 1.12 -0.24
N ILE A 362 -36.70 2.45 -0.04
CA ILE A 362 -36.38 3.06 1.26
C ILE A 362 -37.48 2.72 2.28
N LEU A 363 -38.75 2.92 1.93
CA LEU A 363 -39.87 2.66 2.85
C LEU A 363 -40.04 1.18 3.17
N GLU A 364 -39.85 0.30 2.18
CA GLU A 364 -39.85 -1.16 2.37
C GLU A 364 -38.75 -1.57 3.36
N PHE A 365 -37.51 -1.10 3.14
CA PHE A 365 -36.40 -1.35 4.06
C PHE A 365 -36.68 -0.85 5.48
N LEU A 366 -37.15 0.39 5.62
CA LEU A 366 -37.49 0.97 6.93
C LEU A 366 -38.62 0.20 7.62
N SER A 367 -39.62 -0.27 6.86
CA SER A 367 -40.70 -1.09 7.39
C SER A 367 -40.19 -2.46 7.84
N GLU A 368 -39.24 -3.05 7.12
CA GLU A 368 -38.65 -4.34 7.47
C GLU A 368 -37.91 -4.24 8.81
N ILE A 369 -37.06 -3.23 8.99
CA ILE A 369 -36.23 -3.11 10.20
C ILE A 369 -36.94 -2.44 11.38
N SER A 370 -38.14 -1.88 11.22
CA SER A 370 -38.81 -1.13 12.29
C SER A 370 -39.55 -2.02 13.30
N LEU A 371 -39.37 -1.73 14.59
CA LEU A 371 -40.19 -2.28 15.69
C LEU A 371 -41.53 -1.55 15.88
N THR A 372 -41.63 -0.31 15.39
CA THR A 372 -42.75 0.61 15.64
C THR A 372 -43.57 0.93 14.40
N GLY A 373 -43.21 0.38 13.24
CA GLY A 373 -43.71 0.82 11.93
C GLY A 373 -43.00 2.09 11.44
N VAL A 374 -43.29 2.52 10.22
CA VAL A 374 -42.73 3.77 9.67
C VAL A 374 -43.61 4.95 10.08
N PRO A 375 -43.07 5.98 10.77
CA PRO A 375 -43.85 7.14 11.16
C PRO A 375 -44.30 7.95 9.94
N GLN A 376 -45.55 8.44 9.94
CA GLN A 376 -46.10 9.26 8.87
C GLN A 376 -45.22 10.47 8.49
N PRO A 377 -44.57 11.21 9.43
CA PRO A 377 -43.65 12.29 9.07
C PRO A 377 -42.48 11.81 8.20
N LEU A 378 -41.96 10.61 8.45
CA LEU A 378 -40.85 10.03 7.68
C LEU A 378 -41.32 9.56 6.30
N GLU A 379 -42.49 8.92 6.21
CA GLU A 379 -43.11 8.56 4.93
C GLU A 379 -43.29 9.80 4.04
N TYR A 380 -43.87 10.85 4.61
CA TYR A 380 -44.07 12.12 3.90
C TYR A 380 -42.75 12.75 3.45
N LEU A 381 -41.72 12.75 4.31
CA LEU A 381 -40.39 13.25 3.94
C LEU A 381 -39.83 12.51 2.73
N VAL A 382 -39.82 11.18 2.76
CA VAL A 382 -39.29 10.34 1.68
C VAL A 382 -40.04 10.59 0.38
N GLN A 383 -41.38 10.56 0.43
CA GLN A 383 -42.22 10.74 -0.75
C GLN A 383 -42.05 12.14 -1.36
N ARG A 384 -42.06 13.19 -0.52
CA ARG A 384 -41.90 14.58 -0.96
C ARG A 384 -40.55 14.83 -1.63
N ILE A 385 -39.47 14.25 -1.10
CA ILE A 385 -38.14 14.41 -1.70
C ILE A 385 -38.05 13.62 -3.01
N ALA A 386 -38.66 12.43 -3.08
CA ALA A 386 -38.73 11.64 -4.30
C ALA A 386 -39.55 12.32 -5.42
N GLU A 387 -40.66 12.98 -5.08
CA GLU A 387 -41.46 13.77 -6.04
C GLU A 387 -40.68 14.96 -6.63
N ARG A 388 -39.80 15.56 -5.82
CA ARG A 388 -38.92 16.65 -6.23
C ARG A 388 -37.65 16.16 -6.93
N HIS A 389 -37.28 14.90 -6.73
CA HIS A 389 -36.07 14.31 -7.30
C HIS A 389 -36.18 14.27 -8.84
N GLY A 390 -35.18 14.83 -9.52
CA GLY A 390 -35.19 14.96 -10.97
C GLY A 390 -35.94 16.18 -11.50
N LEU A 391 -36.36 17.12 -10.63
CA LEU A 391 -36.77 18.46 -11.05
C LEU A 391 -35.64 19.17 -11.78
N VAL A 392 -34.39 18.98 -11.35
CA VAL A 392 -33.20 19.47 -12.04
C VAL A 392 -32.53 18.31 -12.75
N ARG A 393 -32.21 18.46 -14.03
CA ARG A 393 -31.56 17.42 -14.84
C ARG A 393 -30.29 17.97 -15.48
N VAL A 394 -29.20 17.22 -15.38
CA VAL A 394 -27.89 17.56 -15.95
C VAL A 394 -27.53 16.57 -17.05
N ALA A 395 -27.22 17.06 -18.24
CA ALA A 395 -26.85 16.25 -19.39
C ALA A 395 -25.66 16.87 -20.15
N VAL A 396 -25.04 16.10 -21.04
CA VAL A 396 -24.14 16.66 -22.07
C VAL A 396 -24.98 16.99 -23.30
N ASP A 397 -24.84 18.22 -23.80
CA ASP A 397 -25.43 18.63 -25.06
C ASP A 397 -24.68 17.95 -26.23
N PRO A 398 -25.33 17.12 -27.06
CA PRO A 398 -24.65 16.35 -28.10
C PRO A 398 -23.97 17.22 -29.16
N ASP A 399 -24.52 18.41 -29.43
CA ASP A 399 -24.04 19.28 -30.50
C ASP A 399 -22.82 20.11 -30.05
N SER A 400 -22.84 20.63 -28.82
CA SER A 400 -21.77 21.50 -28.31
C SER A 400 -20.76 20.79 -27.41
N GLY A 401 -21.08 19.61 -26.89
CA GLY A 401 -20.29 18.89 -25.89
C GLY A 401 -20.28 19.55 -24.50
N HIS A 402 -21.02 20.64 -24.31
CA HIS A 402 -21.12 21.33 -23.03
C HIS A 402 -22.12 20.66 -22.09
N THR A 403 -21.97 20.91 -20.80
CA THR A 403 -22.96 20.47 -19.81
C THR A 403 -24.14 21.42 -19.82
N VAL A 404 -25.35 20.87 -19.84
CA VAL A 404 -26.62 21.60 -19.76
C VAL A 404 -27.38 21.20 -18.50
N VAL A 405 -27.99 22.20 -17.86
CA VAL A 405 -28.88 22.04 -16.70
C VAL A 405 -30.28 22.46 -17.13
N THR A 406 -31.24 21.56 -16.97
CA THR A 406 -32.66 21.79 -17.32
C THR A 406 -33.53 21.58 -16.10
N SER A 407 -34.69 22.21 -16.07
CA SER A 407 -35.70 22.01 -15.03
C SER A 407 -37.09 22.19 -15.63
N ARG A 408 -38.07 21.49 -15.08
CA ARG A 408 -39.49 21.77 -15.39
C ARG A 408 -40.01 23.00 -14.63
N ASP A 409 -39.27 23.45 -13.63
CA ASP A 409 -39.51 24.68 -12.87
C ASP A 409 -38.51 25.76 -13.33
N ALA A 410 -39.02 26.77 -14.03
CA ALA A 410 -38.24 27.88 -14.54
C ALA A 410 -37.67 28.77 -13.43
N GLY A 411 -38.42 28.99 -12.34
CA GLY A 411 -37.95 29.79 -11.20
C GLY A 411 -36.80 29.11 -10.46
N LEU A 412 -36.79 27.77 -10.44
CA LEU A 412 -35.66 27.00 -9.91
C LEU A 412 -34.39 27.18 -10.76
N LEU A 413 -34.50 27.23 -12.09
CA LEU A 413 -33.35 27.52 -12.96
C LEU A 413 -32.83 28.94 -12.77
N GLU A 414 -33.71 29.92 -12.62
CA GLU A 414 -33.30 31.30 -12.30
C GLU A 414 -32.54 31.37 -10.98
N THR A 415 -33.01 30.63 -9.96
CA THR A 415 -32.34 30.53 -8.66
C THR A 415 -30.95 29.90 -8.79
N ILE A 416 -30.84 28.78 -9.50
CA ILE A 416 -29.56 28.09 -9.77
C ILE A 416 -28.58 29.02 -10.50
N ALA A 417 -29.07 29.83 -11.45
CA ALA A 417 -28.23 30.71 -12.26
C ALA A 417 -27.55 31.82 -11.43
N VAL A 418 -28.16 32.24 -10.32
CA VAL A 418 -27.66 33.32 -9.46
C VAL A 418 -27.06 32.83 -8.15
N ASP A 419 -27.08 31.51 -7.89
CA ASP A 419 -26.57 30.93 -6.65
C ASP A 419 -25.06 31.14 -6.50
N GLN A 420 -24.67 31.79 -5.40
CA GLN A 420 -23.27 32.11 -5.12
C GLN A 420 -22.43 30.85 -4.88
N ALA A 421 -23.02 29.77 -4.37
CA ALA A 421 -22.34 28.48 -4.17
C ALA A 421 -21.97 27.82 -5.51
N LEU A 422 -22.73 28.10 -6.58
CA LEU A 422 -22.53 27.53 -7.91
C LEU A 422 -21.73 28.43 -8.85
N ARG A 423 -21.22 29.56 -8.35
CA ARG A 423 -20.49 30.54 -9.17
C ARG A 423 -19.29 29.94 -9.90
N ALA A 424 -18.61 28.97 -9.29
CA ALA A 424 -17.47 28.25 -9.88
C ALA A 424 -17.86 27.44 -11.14
N LEU A 425 -19.14 27.09 -11.30
CA LEU A 425 -19.63 26.43 -12.49
C LEU A 425 -19.73 27.36 -13.69
N GLY A 426 -19.78 28.70 -13.50
CA GLY A 426 -19.93 29.64 -14.61
C GLY A 426 -21.15 29.34 -15.48
N LEU A 427 -22.30 29.04 -14.85
CA LEU A 427 -23.56 28.76 -15.54
C LEU A 427 -24.03 30.01 -16.28
N VAL A 428 -24.40 29.84 -17.55
CA VAL A 428 -24.92 30.92 -18.41
C VAL A 428 -26.29 30.52 -18.96
N PRO A 429 -27.29 31.42 -18.96
CA PRO A 429 -28.58 31.18 -19.61
C PRO A 429 -28.44 30.86 -21.10
N ASP A 430 -29.20 29.87 -21.57
CA ASP A 430 -29.24 29.40 -22.95
C ASP A 430 -30.67 28.96 -23.32
N GLY A 431 -31.56 29.94 -23.51
CA GLY A 431 -33.00 29.69 -23.66
C GLY A 431 -33.63 29.22 -22.34
N GLU A 432 -34.38 28.11 -22.36
CA GLU A 432 -35.04 27.52 -21.17
C GLU A 432 -34.12 26.61 -20.34
N ARG A 433 -32.80 26.75 -20.49
CA ARG A 433 -31.79 25.92 -19.84
C ARG A 433 -30.56 26.75 -19.46
N LEU A 434 -29.73 26.21 -18.57
CA LEU A 434 -28.41 26.76 -18.27
C LEU A 434 -27.33 25.91 -18.92
N ARG A 435 -26.22 26.54 -19.30
CA ARG A 435 -25.07 25.87 -19.91
C ARG A 435 -23.78 26.20 -19.18
N THR A 436 -22.89 25.22 -19.07
CA THR A 436 -21.53 25.39 -18.56
C THR A 436 -20.52 24.56 -19.34
N ARG A 437 -19.27 25.02 -19.38
CA ARG A 437 -18.12 24.26 -19.91
C ARG A 437 -17.52 23.29 -18.90
N VAL A 438 -17.94 23.36 -17.64
CA VAL A 438 -17.52 22.43 -16.59
C VAL A 438 -18.09 21.05 -16.89
N ALA A 439 -17.31 20.00 -16.60
CA ALA A 439 -17.69 18.61 -16.86
C ALA A 439 -19.02 18.22 -16.17
N ARG A 440 -19.76 17.29 -16.80
CA ARG A 440 -21.09 16.86 -16.35
C ARG A 440 -21.08 16.39 -14.91
N GLU A 441 -20.11 15.56 -14.52
CA GLU A 441 -20.03 15.07 -13.14
C GLU A 441 -19.79 16.20 -12.15
N THR A 442 -18.89 17.14 -12.48
CA THR A 442 -18.59 18.28 -11.59
C THR A 442 -19.80 19.19 -11.40
N ALA A 443 -20.54 19.49 -12.47
CA ALA A 443 -21.77 20.28 -12.38
C ALA A 443 -22.86 19.56 -11.57
N TYR A 444 -23.03 18.26 -11.82
CA TYR A 444 -23.95 17.42 -11.05
C TYR A 444 -23.64 17.43 -9.55
N TRP A 445 -22.38 17.21 -9.17
CA TRP A 445 -22.00 17.19 -7.76
C TRP A 445 -22.10 18.54 -7.08
N ALA A 446 -21.76 19.63 -7.76
CA ALA A 446 -21.94 20.97 -7.22
C ALA A 446 -23.42 21.30 -6.99
N LEU A 447 -24.32 20.91 -7.90
CA LEU A 447 -25.76 21.07 -7.72
C LEU A 447 -26.29 20.23 -6.55
N ALA A 448 -25.85 18.97 -6.44
CA ALA A 448 -26.21 18.09 -5.33
C ALA A 448 -25.71 18.62 -3.98
N ASP A 449 -24.46 19.09 -3.89
CA ASP A 449 -23.88 19.67 -2.68
C ASP A 449 -24.58 20.99 -2.28
N ALA A 450 -25.04 21.76 -3.25
CA ALA A 450 -25.89 22.94 -3.04
C ALA A 450 -27.35 22.59 -2.70
N ARG A 451 -27.68 21.30 -2.56
CA ARG A 451 -29.00 20.75 -2.18
C ARG A 451 -30.08 20.92 -3.25
N TYR A 452 -29.70 21.04 -4.52
CA TYR A 452 -30.66 20.96 -5.62
C TYR A 452 -31.00 19.49 -5.94
N PRO A 453 -32.27 19.16 -6.24
CA PRO A 453 -32.73 17.78 -6.48
C PRO A 453 -32.36 17.30 -7.90
N VAL A 454 -31.06 17.14 -8.11
CA VAL A 454 -30.47 16.92 -9.43
C VAL A 454 -30.38 15.44 -9.82
N VAL A 455 -30.65 15.13 -11.08
CA VAL A 455 -30.37 13.83 -11.71
C VAL A 455 -29.46 13.99 -12.91
N ALA A 456 -28.55 13.04 -13.11
CA ALA A 456 -27.79 12.96 -14.35
C ALA A 456 -28.59 12.22 -15.41
N VAL A 457 -28.43 12.65 -16.66
CA VAL A 457 -29.14 12.08 -17.81
C VAL A 457 -28.11 11.66 -18.86
N ASP A 458 -28.26 10.44 -19.37
CA ASP A 458 -27.44 9.90 -20.44
C ASP A 458 -27.77 10.56 -21.79
N ARG A 459 -26.98 10.26 -22.82
CA ARG A 459 -27.22 10.74 -24.20
C ARG A 459 -28.56 10.28 -24.80
N HIS A 460 -29.23 9.31 -24.18
CA HIS A 460 -30.51 8.76 -24.60
C HIS A 460 -31.69 9.34 -23.79
N GLY A 461 -31.45 10.34 -22.94
CA GLY A 461 -32.50 11.00 -22.14
C GLY A 461 -32.92 10.24 -20.88
N ARG A 462 -32.26 9.11 -20.58
CA ARG A 462 -32.56 8.26 -19.41
C ARG A 462 -31.76 8.73 -18.21
N THR A 463 -32.37 8.63 -17.04
CA THR A 463 -31.68 8.92 -15.78
C THR A 463 -30.53 7.93 -15.58
N GLU A 464 -29.38 8.46 -15.22
CA GLU A 464 -28.14 7.74 -14.96
C GLU A 464 -27.69 8.05 -13.53
N THR A 465 -27.25 7.03 -12.79
CA THR A 465 -26.63 7.22 -11.48
C THR A 465 -25.15 7.52 -11.67
N LEU A 466 -24.71 8.71 -11.27
CA LEU A 466 -23.28 9.03 -11.24
C LEU A 466 -22.69 8.56 -9.91
N ALA A 467 -21.67 7.70 -9.99
CA ALA A 467 -20.91 7.32 -8.81
C ALA A 467 -19.95 8.46 -8.44
N ARG A 468 -20.02 8.95 -7.19
CA ARG A 468 -18.97 9.83 -6.63
C ARG A 468 -17.68 9.02 -6.37
N HIS A 469 -17.84 7.70 -6.31
CA HIS A 469 -16.85 6.70 -5.94
C HIS A 469 -15.77 6.57 -7.01
N ARG A 470 -14.59 7.16 -6.75
CA ARG A 470 -13.36 6.60 -7.31
C ARG A 470 -12.98 5.42 -6.43
N ILE A 471 -13.45 4.24 -6.78
CA ILE A 471 -12.85 3.01 -6.26
C ILE A 471 -11.43 2.97 -6.84
N ALA A 472 -10.45 2.53 -6.05
CA ALA A 472 -9.13 2.25 -6.60
C ALA A 472 -9.32 1.38 -7.84
N ALA A 473 -8.72 1.74 -8.97
CA ALA A 473 -8.62 0.76 -10.06
C ALA A 473 -8.12 -0.53 -9.42
N ALA A 474 -8.75 -1.67 -9.72
CA ALA A 474 -8.21 -2.96 -9.31
C ALA A 474 -6.72 -2.88 -9.57
N GLU A 475 -5.91 -3.12 -8.53
CA GLU A 475 -4.48 -2.80 -8.53
C GLU A 475 -3.89 -3.09 -9.91
N ASP A 476 -3.05 -2.19 -10.44
CA ASP A 476 -2.08 -2.62 -11.45
C ASP A 476 -1.26 -3.71 -10.74
N ASP A 477 -1.77 -4.95 -10.79
CA ASP A 477 -1.23 -6.20 -10.27
C ASP A 477 -0.03 -6.64 -11.13
N ALA A 478 0.66 -5.64 -11.69
CA ALA A 478 1.94 -5.78 -12.33
C ALA A 478 2.90 -6.23 -11.24
N GLY A 479 3.05 -7.55 -11.19
CA GLY A 479 4.02 -8.20 -10.33
C GLY A 479 5.42 -7.63 -10.57
N PRO A 480 6.39 -7.95 -9.72
CA PRO A 480 7.76 -7.48 -9.88
C PRO A 480 8.28 -7.75 -11.30
N GLU A 481 7.91 -8.88 -11.89
CA GLU A 481 8.28 -9.26 -13.26
C GLU A 481 7.80 -8.24 -14.30
N ASP A 482 6.51 -7.88 -14.31
CA ASP A 482 5.97 -6.88 -15.23
C ASP A 482 6.61 -5.50 -14.99
N ARG A 483 6.80 -5.14 -13.72
CA ARG A 483 7.37 -3.85 -13.33
C ARG A 483 8.81 -3.69 -13.80
N TYR A 484 9.61 -4.74 -13.73
CA TYR A 484 11.03 -4.73 -14.09
C TYR A 484 11.32 -5.29 -15.48
N ALA A 485 10.32 -5.79 -16.21
CA ALA A 485 10.48 -6.42 -17.53
C ALA A 485 11.36 -5.61 -18.48
N ALA A 486 11.10 -4.30 -18.61
CA ALA A 486 11.86 -3.42 -19.51
C ALA A 486 13.33 -3.18 -19.06
N LEU A 487 13.63 -3.30 -17.77
CA LEU A 487 15.00 -3.24 -17.26
C LEU A 487 15.70 -4.59 -17.47
N VAL A 488 15.05 -5.69 -17.11
CA VAL A 488 15.59 -7.04 -17.27
C VAL A 488 15.91 -7.33 -18.73
N GLU A 489 14.99 -7.04 -19.65
CA GLU A 489 15.19 -7.21 -21.10
C GLU A 489 16.40 -6.41 -21.60
N ARG A 490 16.58 -5.17 -21.11
CA ARG A 490 17.76 -4.37 -21.48
C ARG A 490 19.06 -5.03 -21.03
N LEU A 491 19.13 -5.48 -19.77
CA LEU A 491 20.31 -6.15 -19.22
C LEU A 491 20.62 -7.45 -19.98
N ARG A 492 19.58 -8.22 -20.33
CA ARG A 492 19.68 -9.44 -21.15
C ARG A 492 20.21 -9.16 -22.55
N SER A 493 19.67 -8.14 -23.22
CA SER A 493 20.07 -7.77 -24.59
C SER A 493 21.53 -7.32 -24.70
N ALA A 494 22.07 -6.76 -23.62
CA ALA A 494 23.48 -6.35 -23.54
C ALA A 494 24.42 -7.54 -23.23
N HIS A 495 23.89 -8.69 -22.79
CA HIS A 495 24.66 -9.88 -22.47
C HIS A 495 24.89 -10.72 -23.73
N GLY A 496 26.04 -10.52 -24.39
CA GLY A 496 26.50 -11.29 -25.55
C GLY A 496 28.03 -11.39 -25.59
N ALA A 497 28.61 -11.99 -26.64
CA ALA A 497 30.07 -12.22 -26.78
C ALA A 497 30.94 -10.94 -26.71
N ASP A 498 30.33 -9.75 -26.86
CA ASP A 498 31.01 -8.46 -26.69
C ASP A 498 31.08 -7.98 -25.22
N ALA A 499 30.36 -8.61 -24.29
CA ALA A 499 30.30 -8.22 -22.88
C ALA A 499 31.63 -8.47 -22.14
N ASP A 500 32.27 -9.62 -22.36
CA ASP A 500 33.59 -9.94 -21.76
C ASP A 500 34.67 -8.94 -22.22
N ARG A 501 34.53 -8.44 -23.45
CA ARG A 501 35.49 -7.53 -24.06
C ARG A 501 35.27 -6.09 -23.62
N ALA A 502 34.01 -5.65 -23.53
CA ALA A 502 33.64 -4.38 -22.93
C ALA A 502 34.02 -4.32 -21.44
N TRP A 503 33.90 -5.44 -20.72
CA TRP A 503 34.33 -5.58 -19.34
C TRP A 503 35.84 -5.42 -19.18
N LEU A 504 36.63 -6.15 -19.98
CA LEU A 504 38.08 -6.06 -19.96
C LEU A 504 38.57 -4.62 -20.25
N GLU A 505 37.94 -3.94 -21.21
CA GLU A 505 38.25 -2.53 -21.49
C GLU A 505 37.94 -1.61 -20.31
N ARG A 506 36.80 -1.79 -19.62
CA ARG A 506 36.43 -1.01 -18.43
C ARG A 506 37.34 -1.28 -17.23
N GLU A 507 37.72 -2.54 -16.99
CA GLU A 507 38.65 -2.92 -15.92
C GLU A 507 40.03 -2.28 -16.15
N LEU A 508 40.53 -2.33 -17.39
CA LEU A 508 41.78 -1.68 -17.77
C LEU A 508 41.70 -0.16 -17.64
N ASP A 509 40.57 0.46 -17.97
CA ASP A 509 40.37 1.91 -17.84
C ASP A 509 40.32 2.34 -16.36
N ALA A 510 39.69 1.54 -15.49
CA ALA A 510 39.72 1.73 -14.05
C ALA A 510 41.14 1.58 -13.48
N ALA A 511 41.88 0.55 -13.91
CA ALA A 511 43.26 0.34 -13.49
C ALA A 511 44.21 1.46 -13.92
N VAL A 512 43.99 2.06 -15.09
CA VAL A 512 44.71 3.25 -15.56
C VAL A 512 44.41 4.47 -14.69
N ARG A 513 43.13 4.70 -14.35
CA ARG A 513 42.74 5.81 -13.45
C ARG A 513 43.38 5.68 -12.07
N ASP A 514 43.43 4.46 -11.54
CA ASP A 514 43.98 4.17 -10.20
C ASP A 514 45.50 3.93 -10.21
N LYS A 515 46.17 3.99 -11.39
CA LYS A 515 47.59 3.62 -11.60
C LYS A 515 47.95 2.27 -10.96
N ALA A 516 47.07 1.30 -11.11
CA ALA A 516 47.19 0.02 -10.44
C ALA A 516 48.30 -0.86 -11.05
N LEU A 517 48.90 -1.70 -10.21
CA LEU A 517 49.81 -2.77 -10.64
C LEU A 517 48.97 -3.98 -11.08
N LEU A 518 49.15 -4.41 -12.33
CA LEU A 518 48.41 -5.50 -12.96
C LEU A 518 49.36 -6.61 -13.40
N SER A 519 48.95 -7.87 -13.25
CA SER A 519 49.48 -9.02 -13.96
C SER A 519 48.56 -9.33 -15.15
N VAL A 520 49.07 -9.16 -16.36
CA VAL A 520 48.34 -9.28 -17.62
C VAL A 520 48.88 -10.46 -18.41
N GLU A 521 48.03 -11.46 -18.68
CA GLU A 521 48.36 -12.57 -19.58
C GLU A 521 47.90 -12.25 -21.01
N VAL A 522 48.81 -12.42 -21.97
CA VAL A 522 48.60 -12.11 -23.38
C VAL A 522 48.86 -13.36 -24.22
N ALA A 523 47.91 -13.71 -25.07
CA ALA A 523 48.06 -14.72 -26.11
C ALA A 523 48.91 -14.16 -27.26
N LEU A 524 49.98 -14.88 -27.59
CA LEU A 524 50.85 -14.59 -28.72
C LEU A 524 50.34 -15.29 -30.00
N PRO A 525 50.73 -14.79 -31.19
CA PRO A 525 50.33 -15.40 -32.47
C PRO A 525 50.76 -16.85 -32.67
N ASP A 526 51.73 -17.33 -31.89
CA ASP A 526 52.23 -18.70 -31.91
C ASP A 526 51.43 -19.67 -31.01
N GLY A 527 50.34 -19.18 -30.39
CA GLY A 527 49.49 -19.95 -29.48
C GLY A 527 50.00 -20.04 -28.04
N SER A 528 51.17 -19.46 -27.74
CA SER A 528 51.69 -19.39 -26.37
C SER A 528 51.10 -18.20 -25.60
N THR A 529 51.06 -18.27 -24.27
CA THR A 529 50.67 -17.15 -23.40
C THR A 529 51.89 -16.60 -22.66
N ARG A 530 51.95 -15.27 -22.49
CA ARG A 530 52.96 -14.58 -21.68
C ARG A 530 52.32 -13.66 -20.65
N SER A 531 52.83 -13.69 -19.43
CA SER A 531 52.39 -12.83 -18.33
C SER A 531 53.33 -11.63 -18.18
N PHE A 532 52.76 -10.44 -17.95
CA PHE A 532 53.48 -9.18 -17.72
C PHE A 532 52.96 -8.49 -16.46
N THR A 533 53.86 -8.04 -15.59
CA THR A 533 53.50 -7.19 -14.44
C THR A 533 53.68 -5.72 -14.80
N LEU A 534 52.58 -5.01 -15.02
CA LEU A 534 52.54 -3.64 -15.53
C LEU A 534 51.86 -2.69 -14.55
N GLU A 535 52.46 -1.52 -14.32
CA GLU A 535 51.74 -0.37 -13.76
C GLU A 535 50.96 0.32 -14.89
N ALA A 536 49.63 0.30 -14.83
CA ALA A 536 48.78 0.81 -15.90
C ALA A 536 48.88 2.34 -16.03
N THR A 537 49.26 2.85 -17.22
CA THR A 537 49.50 4.28 -17.46
C THR A 537 48.56 4.91 -18.49
N GLY A 538 47.95 4.12 -19.37
CA GLY A 538 47.00 4.64 -20.36
C GLY A 538 46.23 3.56 -21.10
N LEU A 539 44.98 3.82 -21.49
CA LEU A 539 44.17 2.96 -22.35
C LEU A 539 43.63 3.79 -23.52
N GLY A 540 43.79 3.32 -24.75
CA GLY A 540 43.26 4.02 -25.92
C GLY A 540 43.51 3.29 -27.24
N GLY A 541 42.54 3.38 -28.16
CA GLY A 541 42.62 2.73 -29.48
C GLY A 541 42.75 1.20 -29.42
N GLY A 542 42.13 0.56 -28.41
CA GLY A 542 42.20 -0.89 -28.20
C GLY A 542 43.57 -1.40 -27.70
N ARG A 543 44.38 -0.53 -27.07
CA ARG A 543 45.71 -0.88 -26.55
C ARG A 543 45.90 -0.36 -25.12
N LEU A 544 46.39 -1.22 -24.24
CA LEU A 544 46.82 -0.89 -22.87
C LEU A 544 48.29 -0.48 -22.88
N ARG A 545 48.62 0.64 -22.24
CA ARG A 545 49.97 1.10 -21.95
C ARG A 545 50.26 0.97 -20.46
N GLY A 546 51.44 0.49 -20.13
CA GLY A 546 51.90 0.40 -18.75
C GLY A 546 53.40 0.24 -18.63
N ARG A 547 53.94 0.59 -17.47
CA ARG A 547 55.37 0.42 -17.16
C ARG A 547 55.60 -0.97 -16.56
N ASP A 548 56.40 -1.78 -17.23
CA ASP A 548 56.80 -3.11 -16.73
C ASP A 548 57.83 -2.94 -15.62
N ARG A 549 57.50 -3.36 -14.39
CA ARG A 549 58.41 -3.21 -13.24
C ARG A 549 59.56 -4.22 -13.22
N GLY A 550 59.43 -5.35 -13.92
CA GLY A 550 60.50 -6.34 -14.03
C GLY A 550 61.58 -5.94 -15.02
N ALA A 551 61.20 -5.24 -16.10
CA ALA A 551 62.12 -4.80 -17.14
C ALA A 551 62.45 -3.30 -17.11
N ASP A 552 61.70 -2.51 -16.33
CA ASP A 552 61.75 -1.04 -16.27
C ASP A 552 61.51 -0.34 -17.62
N VAL A 553 60.70 -0.96 -18.49
CA VAL A 553 60.37 -0.45 -19.84
C VAL A 553 58.87 -0.21 -19.99
N GLU A 554 58.49 0.81 -20.76
CA GLU A 554 57.09 1.04 -21.13
C GLU A 554 56.65 0.03 -22.20
N ARG A 555 55.53 -0.66 -21.95
CA ARG A 555 54.95 -1.67 -22.86
C ARG A 555 53.57 -1.25 -23.32
N THR A 556 53.24 -1.59 -24.57
CA THR A 556 51.90 -1.41 -25.14
C THR A 556 51.35 -2.76 -25.58
N LEU A 557 50.28 -3.23 -24.94
CA LEU A 557 49.62 -4.51 -25.21
C LEU A 557 48.30 -4.30 -25.96
N PRO A 558 48.00 -5.04 -27.04
CA PRO A 558 46.68 -5.00 -27.68
C PRO A 558 45.64 -5.70 -26.80
N VAL A 559 44.55 -5.00 -26.48
CA VAL A 559 43.51 -5.49 -25.55
C VAL A 559 42.88 -6.80 -26.05
N LYS A 560 42.68 -6.91 -27.36
CA LYS A 560 42.16 -8.13 -28.01
C LYS A 560 43.00 -9.40 -27.80
N SER A 561 44.24 -9.26 -27.36
CA SER A 561 45.16 -10.39 -27.12
C SER A 561 45.30 -10.70 -25.63
N ILE A 562 44.71 -9.89 -24.75
CA ILE A 562 44.74 -10.11 -23.32
C ILE A 562 43.71 -11.19 -22.98
N THR A 563 44.16 -12.27 -22.33
CA THR A 563 43.32 -13.41 -21.95
C THR A 563 42.96 -13.40 -20.47
N SER A 564 43.75 -12.71 -19.64
CA SER A 564 43.49 -12.57 -18.21
C SER A 564 44.18 -11.33 -17.64
N VAL A 565 43.53 -10.66 -16.69
CA VAL A 565 44.07 -9.53 -15.92
C VAL A 565 43.83 -9.80 -14.45
N ARG A 566 44.84 -9.58 -13.61
CA ARG A 566 44.74 -9.64 -12.15
C ARG A 566 45.49 -8.47 -11.53
N HIS A 567 44.92 -7.81 -10.52
CA HIS A 567 45.69 -6.86 -9.74
C HIS A 567 46.70 -7.56 -8.83
N VAL A 568 47.85 -6.92 -8.63
CA VAL A 568 48.98 -7.44 -7.84
C VAL A 568 49.08 -6.73 -6.50
#